data_AF-A0A378I383-F1
#
_entry.id   AF-A0A378I383-F1
#
_cell.length_a   1.000
_cell.length_b   1.000
_cell.length_c   1.000
_cell.angle_alpha   90.00
_cell.angle_beta   90.00
_cell.angle_gamma   90.00
#
_symmetry.space_group_name_H-M   'P 1'
#
loop_
_entity.id
_entity.type
_entity.pdbx_description
1 polymer ?
#
loop_
_entity_poly.entity_id
_entity_poly.type
_entity_poly.pdbx_seq_one_letter_code
_entity_poly.pdbx_strand_id
1 'polypeptide(L)'
;MMKKLKNIISLIILGFGCSVFAAATTTTTEKVVITGEPIVLQQTGSGDAVMYTLPADAVSTTTTYHYVTVNGTNRVCYSSAQPNLGNIDMVTINVSSGGTTSPWYCYAADTTVFEIQPAGTTTTTTTSS
;
A
#
# COMPACT_ATOMS: atom_id res chain seq x y z
N MET A 1 47.20 51.25 -18.42
CA MET A 1 46.81 50.92 -19.81
C MET A 1 45.31 50.73 -19.88
N MET A 2 44.69 51.33 -20.91
CA MET A 2 43.29 51.71 -20.97
C MET A 2 42.36 50.58 -21.43
N LYS A 3 41.28 50.40 -20.66
CA LYS A 3 39.86 50.24 -21.01
C LYS A 3 39.43 49.32 -22.18
N LYS A 4 38.66 48.31 -21.73
CA LYS A 4 37.54 47.60 -22.36
C LYS A 4 36.90 48.29 -23.57
N LEU A 5 36.66 47.53 -24.64
CA LEU A 5 35.36 47.43 -25.31
C LEU A 5 35.39 46.28 -26.34
N LYS A 6 34.71 45.16 -26.06
CA LYS A 6 34.32 44.16 -27.06
C LYS A 6 32.81 44.20 -27.13
N ASN A 7 32.32 45.03 -28.06
CA ASN A 7 30.93 45.32 -28.25
C ASN A 7 30.28 44.27 -29.19
N ILE A 8 29.44 43.43 -28.59
CA ILE A 8 28.02 43.16 -28.91
C ILE A 8 27.56 42.86 -30.36
N ILE A 9 26.66 41.86 -30.39
CA ILE A 9 25.49 41.66 -31.29
C ILE A 9 25.73 40.99 -32.64
N SER A 10 25.36 39.69 -32.69
CA SER A 10 24.60 39.04 -33.78
C SER A 10 24.28 37.61 -33.30
N LEU A 11 23.17 37.31 -32.60
CA LEU A 11 21.75 37.29 -32.98
C LEU A 11 21.39 36.25 -34.07
N ILE A 12 21.33 34.97 -33.67
CA ILE A 12 20.56 33.87 -34.30
C ILE A 12 20.27 32.85 -33.17
N ILE A 13 19.21 32.95 -32.35
CA ILE A 13 17.81 32.55 -32.60
C ILE A 13 17.65 31.47 -33.68
N LEU A 14 17.76 30.21 -33.25
CA LEU A 14 17.26 28.98 -33.87
C LEU A 14 17.10 28.01 -32.68
N GLY A 15 15.97 27.92 -31.98
CA GLY A 15 14.65 27.74 -32.55
C GLY A 15 14.49 26.29 -33.01
N PHE A 16 14.68 25.32 -32.11
CA PHE A 16 14.32 23.93 -32.43
C PHE A 16 13.72 23.22 -31.22
N GLY A 17 12.40 23.05 -31.29
CA GLY A 17 11.74 21.85 -30.83
C GLY A 17 11.56 21.72 -29.32
N CYS A 18 10.59 22.48 -28.82
CA CYS A 18 9.77 22.03 -27.71
C CYS A 18 9.21 20.64 -28.04
N SER A 19 9.81 19.59 -27.48
CA SER A 19 9.23 18.25 -27.44
C SER A 19 9.36 17.71 -26.03
N VAL A 20 8.76 18.43 -25.08
CA VAL A 20 8.44 17.87 -23.77
C VAL A 20 7.34 16.85 -24.04
N PHE A 21 7.72 15.61 -24.33
CA PHE A 21 6.79 14.48 -24.31
C PHE A 21 6.33 14.33 -22.87
N ALA A 22 5.26 15.04 -22.51
CA ALA A 22 4.45 14.73 -21.36
C ALA A 22 3.79 13.39 -21.65
N ALA A 23 4.50 12.30 -21.35
CA ALA A 23 3.89 11.01 -21.21
C ALA A 23 2.86 11.17 -20.08
N ALA A 24 1.59 11.26 -20.45
CA ALA A 24 0.50 11.08 -19.52
C ALA A 24 0.60 9.64 -19.03
N THR A 25 1.41 9.40 -18.00
CA THR A 25 1.35 8.17 -17.24
C THR A 25 -0.02 8.21 -16.58
N THR A 26 -0.98 7.50 -17.18
CA THR A 26 -2.20 7.13 -16.49
C THR A 26 -1.75 6.33 -15.28
N THR A 27 -1.57 6.99 -14.15
CA THR A 27 -1.36 6.33 -12.86
C THR A 27 -2.71 5.70 -12.51
N THR A 28 -2.97 4.53 -13.07
CA THR A 28 -3.94 3.62 -12.50
C THR A 28 -3.41 3.32 -11.10
N THR A 29 -3.99 3.99 -10.10
CA THR A 29 -3.79 3.63 -8.70
C THR A 29 -4.38 2.24 -8.52
N GLU A 30 -3.55 1.23 -8.73
CA GLU A 30 -3.92 -0.16 -8.61
C GLU A 30 -4.19 -0.43 -7.13
N LYS A 31 -5.48 -0.62 -6.81
CA LYS A 31 -5.91 -0.92 -5.45
C LYS A 31 -5.65 -2.38 -5.13
N VAL A 32 -5.25 -2.65 -3.90
CA VAL A 32 -5.08 -4.02 -3.42
C VAL A 32 -6.46 -4.58 -3.11
N VAL A 33 -6.89 -5.59 -3.86
CA VAL A 33 -8.18 -6.26 -3.64
C VAL A 33 -8.06 -7.23 -2.47
N ILE A 34 -8.85 -6.98 -1.43
CA ILE A 34 -8.94 -7.80 -0.22
C ILE A 34 -10.27 -8.53 -0.26
N THR A 35 -10.23 -9.86 -0.32
CA THR A 35 -11.44 -10.68 -0.38
C THR A 35 -11.75 -11.29 0.98
N GLY A 36 -13.02 -11.27 1.38
CA GLY A 36 -13.51 -11.94 2.58
C GLY A 36 -13.87 -11.01 3.74
N GLU A 37 -14.13 -11.63 4.89
CA GLU A 37 -14.53 -10.95 6.12
C GLU A 37 -13.34 -10.77 7.06
N PRO A 38 -13.32 -9.70 7.88
CA PRO A 38 -12.22 -9.46 8.79
C PRO A 38 -12.23 -10.49 9.92
N ILE A 39 -11.09 -11.14 10.13
CA ILE A 39 -10.91 -12.10 11.21
C ILE A 39 -10.63 -11.34 12.52
N VAL A 40 -11.42 -11.61 13.55
CA VAL A 40 -11.14 -11.07 14.89
C VAL A 40 -10.00 -11.88 15.52
N LEU A 41 -8.88 -11.22 15.80
CA LEU A 41 -7.76 -11.86 16.47
C LEU A 41 -8.03 -12.01 17.96
N GLN A 42 -7.66 -13.15 18.53
CA GLN A 42 -7.75 -13.34 19.97
C GLN A 42 -6.56 -12.66 20.63
N GLN A 43 -6.85 -11.59 21.37
CA GLN A 43 -5.84 -10.85 22.13
C GLN A 43 -5.56 -11.57 23.44
N THR A 44 -4.29 -11.84 23.70
CA THR A 44 -3.80 -12.47 24.93
C THR A 44 -2.74 -11.57 25.56
N GLY A 45 -2.75 -11.44 26.89
CA GLY A 45 -1.85 -10.52 27.61
C GLY A 45 -2.43 -9.12 27.77
N SER A 46 -1.70 -8.26 28.46
CA SER A 46 -2.09 -6.86 28.75
C SER A 46 -0.88 -5.95 28.78
N GLY A 47 -1.07 -4.66 28.46
CA GLY A 47 0.01 -3.67 28.41
C GLY A 47 1.02 -3.96 27.29
N ASP A 48 2.31 -4.03 27.64
CA ASP A 48 3.40 -4.21 26.67
C ASP A 48 3.55 -5.65 26.15
N ALA A 49 2.83 -6.61 26.74
CA ALA A 49 2.91 -8.05 26.41
C ALA A 49 1.69 -8.55 25.60
N VAL A 50 1.04 -7.67 24.84
CA VAL A 50 -0.11 -8.05 24.01
C VAL A 50 0.35 -8.91 22.84
N MET A 51 -0.21 -10.11 22.77
CA MET A 51 0.01 -11.11 21.72
C MET A 51 -1.33 -11.41 21.05
N TYR A 52 -1.33 -11.47 19.73
CA TYR A 52 -2.52 -11.84 18.96
C TYR A 52 -2.37 -13.27 18.45
N THR A 53 -3.43 -14.05 18.53
CA THR A 53 -3.46 -15.43 18.01
C THR A 53 -4.49 -15.53 16.92
N LEU A 54 -4.10 -16.15 15.79
CA LEU A 54 -5.05 -16.48 14.72
C LEU A 54 -5.88 -17.70 15.12
N PRO A 55 -7.21 -17.68 14.88
CA PRO A 55 -8.00 -18.89 14.91
C PRO A 55 -7.42 -19.92 13.94
N ALA A 56 -7.38 -21.20 14.34
CA ALA A 56 -6.83 -22.28 13.51
C ALA A 56 -7.52 -22.38 12.14
N ASP A 57 -8.81 -22.02 12.09
CA ASP A 57 -9.65 -22.09 10.89
C ASP A 57 -9.45 -20.88 9.95
N ALA A 58 -8.72 -19.85 10.40
CA ALA A 58 -8.54 -18.58 9.69
C ALA A 58 -7.21 -18.48 8.93
N VAL A 59 -6.38 -19.53 8.98
CA VAL A 59 -5.11 -19.59 8.24
C VAL A 59 -5.42 -19.91 6.78
N SER A 60 -5.77 -18.87 6.01
CA SER A 60 -5.76 -18.96 4.55
C SER A 60 -4.30 -19.11 4.11
N THR A 61 -3.93 -20.32 3.67
CA THR A 61 -2.55 -20.68 3.29
C THR A 61 -2.14 -20.12 1.92
N THR A 62 -3.04 -19.41 1.23
CA THR A 62 -2.84 -18.97 -0.15
C THR A 62 -2.66 -17.46 -0.30
N THR A 63 -2.96 -16.66 0.72
CA THR A 63 -2.87 -15.20 0.65
C THR A 63 -1.65 -14.67 1.39
N THR A 64 -1.01 -13.64 0.83
CA THR A 64 0.14 -12.95 1.45
C THR A 64 -0.27 -11.91 2.48
N TYR A 65 -1.58 -11.73 2.68
CA TYR A 65 -2.18 -10.79 3.61
C TYR A 65 -3.19 -11.50 4.53
N HIS A 66 -3.46 -10.88 5.67
CA HIS A 66 -4.50 -11.26 6.61
C HIS A 66 -5.41 -10.05 6.88
N TYR A 67 -6.68 -10.18 6.53
CA TYR A 67 -7.67 -9.15 6.85
C TYR A 67 -8.23 -9.41 8.24
N VAL A 68 -7.99 -8.49 9.17
CA VAL A 68 -8.26 -8.69 10.60
C VAL A 68 -8.87 -7.45 11.25
N THR A 69 -9.57 -7.63 12.36
CA THR A 69 -9.99 -6.51 13.21
C THR A 69 -9.09 -6.42 14.43
N VAL A 70 -8.43 -5.28 14.61
CA VAL A 70 -7.54 -4.99 15.76
C VAL A 70 -8.04 -3.73 16.45
N ASN A 71 -8.33 -3.81 17.75
CA ASN A 71 -8.89 -2.71 18.55
C ASN A 71 -10.16 -2.08 17.97
N GLY A 72 -11.01 -2.88 17.31
CA GLY A 72 -12.24 -2.40 16.67
C GLY A 72 -12.04 -1.75 15.29
N THR A 73 -10.81 -1.66 14.80
CA THR A 73 -10.49 -1.15 13.46
C THR A 73 -10.13 -2.30 12.53
N ASN A 74 -10.73 -2.34 11.34
CA ASN A 74 -10.38 -3.30 10.30
C ASN A 74 -9.03 -2.93 9.67
N ARG A 75 -8.12 -3.89 9.62
CA ARG A 75 -6.74 -3.73 9.16
C ARG A 75 -6.33 -4.89 8.27
N VAL A 76 -5.44 -4.59 7.33
CA VAL A 76 -4.81 -5.58 6.45
C VAL A 76 -3.37 -5.76 6.91
N CYS A 77 -3.05 -6.97 7.38
CA CYS A 77 -1.76 -7.29 7.94
C CYS A 77 -0.91 -8.13 6.98
N TYR A 78 0.37 -7.80 6.92
CA TYR A 78 1.39 -8.52 6.15
C TYR A 78 2.49 -9.00 7.08
N SER A 79 3.15 -10.10 6.72
CA SER A 79 4.35 -10.59 7.41
C SER A 79 5.57 -9.69 7.21
N SER A 80 5.53 -8.79 6.22
CA SER A 80 6.57 -7.81 5.91
C SER A 80 5.96 -6.44 5.58
N ALA A 81 6.69 -5.37 5.91
CA ALA A 81 6.27 -4.01 5.61
C ALA A 81 6.14 -3.80 4.10
N GLN A 82 5.06 -3.13 3.69
CA GLN A 82 4.70 -2.85 2.31
C GLN A 82 5.01 -1.38 1.98
N PRO A 83 6.05 -1.08 1.17
CA PRO A 83 6.44 0.30 0.88
C PRO A 83 5.35 1.11 0.15
N ASN A 84 4.53 0.45 -0.66
CA ASN A 84 3.39 1.02 -1.38
C ASN A 84 2.25 1.45 -0.44
N LEU A 85 2.24 0.99 0.82
CA LEU A 85 1.25 1.33 1.84
C LEU A 85 1.84 2.26 2.92
N GLY A 86 3.02 2.85 2.70
CA GLY A 86 3.66 3.72 3.70
C GLY A 86 2.89 5.00 4.06
N ASN A 87 1.83 5.34 3.31
CA ASN A 87 1.05 6.57 3.47
C ASN A 87 -0.21 6.42 4.32
N ILE A 88 -0.54 5.20 4.76
CA ILE A 88 -1.73 4.93 5.58
C ILE A 88 -1.33 4.49 6.99
N ASP A 89 -2.26 4.63 7.94
CA ASP A 89 -2.02 4.29 9.34
C ASP A 89 -1.58 2.82 9.49
N MET A 90 -0.36 2.62 9.99
CA MET A 90 0.25 1.31 10.18
C MET A 90 0.52 1.06 11.66
N VAL A 91 0.12 -0.11 12.15
CA VAL A 91 0.49 -0.61 13.47
C VAL A 91 1.24 -1.92 13.33
N THR A 92 2.22 -2.15 14.20
CA THR A 92 2.90 -3.43 14.29
C THR A 92 2.31 -4.23 15.44
N ILE A 93 1.90 -5.47 15.15
CA ILE A 93 1.39 -6.39 16.17
C ILE A 93 2.25 -7.65 16.22
N ASN A 94 2.37 -8.26 17.40
CA ASN A 94 3.01 -9.55 17.54
C ASN A 94 1.96 -10.65 17.42
N VAL A 95 2.11 -11.50 16.41
CA VAL A 95 1.18 -12.59 16.16
C VAL A 95 1.86 -13.92 16.46
N SER A 96 1.24 -14.72 17.34
CA SER A 96 1.67 -16.08 17.62
C SER A 96 0.89 -17.04 16.73
N SER A 97 1.60 -17.76 15.86
CA SER A 97 1.04 -18.81 15.01
C SER A 97 1.91 -20.07 15.14
N GLY A 98 1.29 -21.20 15.50
CA GLY A 98 2.00 -22.47 15.66
C GLY A 98 3.13 -22.45 16.70
N GLY A 99 3.02 -21.61 17.74
CA GLY A 99 4.04 -21.46 18.79
C GLY A 99 5.23 -20.57 18.41
N THR A 100 5.22 -19.98 17.20
CA THR A 100 6.21 -18.98 16.78
C THR A 100 5.56 -17.60 16.78
N THR A 101 6.25 -16.60 17.35
CA THR A 101 5.81 -15.22 17.33
C THR A 101 6.48 -14.47 16.19
N SER A 102 5.68 -13.85 15.33
CA SER A 102 6.15 -13.05 14.20
C SER A 102 5.51 -11.66 14.23
N PRO A 103 6.28 -10.59 13.97
CA PRO A 103 5.73 -9.25 13.87
C PRO A 103 4.96 -9.13 12.54
N TRP A 104 3.74 -8.62 12.61
CA TRP A 104 2.91 -8.31 11.45
C TRP A 104 2.72 -6.80 11.33
N TYR A 105 2.76 -6.33 10.09
CA TYR A 105 2.60 -4.93 9.72
C TYR A 105 1.17 -4.72 9.22
N CYS A 106 0.35 -4.08 10.05
CA CYS A 106 -1.09 -3.96 9.88
C CYS A 106 -1.50 -2.55 9.51
N TYR A 107 -1.96 -2.40 8.27
CA TYR A 107 -2.39 -1.14 7.71
C TYR A 107 -3.90 -0.97 7.87
N ALA A 108 -4.38 0.24 8.15
CA ALA A 108 -5.81 0.53 8.16
C ALA A 108 -6.43 0.15 6.80
N ALA A 109 -7.61 -0.48 6.82
CA ALA A 109 -8.32 -0.89 5.62
C ALA A 109 -8.98 0.31 4.92
N ASP A 110 -8.14 1.23 4.44
CA ASP A 110 -8.53 2.45 3.76
C ASP A 110 -8.96 2.15 2.31
N THR A 111 -10.15 2.62 1.93
CA THR A 111 -10.71 2.39 0.58
C THR A 111 -9.96 3.12 -0.55
N THR A 112 -9.05 4.03 -0.23
CA THR A 112 -8.18 4.70 -1.20
C THR A 112 -7.12 3.76 -1.77
N VAL A 113 -6.65 2.80 -0.96
CA VAL A 113 -5.62 1.82 -1.34
C VAL A 113 -6.14 0.38 -1.41
N PHE A 114 -7.19 0.05 -0.67
CA PHE A 114 -7.78 -1.27 -0.62
C PHE A 114 -9.16 -1.28 -1.25
N GLU A 115 -9.46 -2.35 -1.97
CA GLU A 115 -10.80 -2.66 -2.45
C GLU A 115 -11.29 -3.91 -1.72
N ILE A 116 -12.22 -3.73 -0.78
CA ILE A 116 -12.72 -4.82 0.06
C ILE A 116 -13.90 -5.46 -0.63
N GLN A 117 -13.77 -6.73 -0.97
CA GLN A 117 -14.76 -7.49 -1.69
C GLN A 117 -15.30 -8.63 -0.82
N PRO A 118 -16.63 -8.79 -0.69
CA PRO A 118 -17.20 -9.88 0.10
C PRO A 118 -16.84 -11.25 -0.50
N ALA A 119 -16.63 -12.25 0.37
CA ALA A 119 -16.42 -13.62 -0.05
C ALA A 119 -17.67 -14.14 -0.77
N GLY A 120 -17.65 -14.13 -2.11
CA GLY A 120 -18.76 -14.64 -2.93
C GLY A 120 -19.11 -13.83 -4.16
N THR A 121 -18.58 -12.61 -4.32
CA THR A 121 -18.75 -11.88 -5.58
C THR A 121 -17.70 -12.29 -6.60
N THR A 122 -18.09 -13.09 -7.58
CA THR A 122 -17.36 -13.25 -8.83
C THR A 122 -17.32 -11.88 -9.50
N THR A 123 -16.17 -11.20 -9.53
CA THR A 123 -16.00 -9.97 -10.33
C THR A 123 -16.12 -10.37 -11.79
N THR A 124 -17.28 -10.14 -12.39
CA THR A 124 -17.42 -10.08 -13.85
C THR A 124 -16.63 -8.86 -14.31
N THR A 125 -15.36 -9.08 -14.64
CA THR A 125 -14.53 -8.13 -15.38
C THR A 125 -15.27 -7.80 -16.68
N THR A 126 -16.03 -6.71 -16.69
CA THR A 126 -16.64 -6.18 -17.90
C THR A 126 -15.58 -5.39 -18.61
N THR A 127 -14.77 -6.10 -19.41
CA THR A 127 -13.86 -5.54 -20.40
C THR A 127 -14.71 -4.71 -21.37
N SER A 128 -14.75 -3.40 -21.16
CA SER A 128 -15.34 -2.46 -22.11
C SER A 128 -14.33 -2.23 -23.22
N SER A 129 -14.74 -2.61 -24.43
CA SER A 129 -13.99 -2.51 -25.69
C SER A 129 -13.99 -1.09 -26.24
#